data_AF-A0A834TUC8-F1
#
_entry.id   AF-A0A834TUC8-F1
#
_cell.length_a   1.000
_cell.length_b   1.000
_cell.length_c   1.000
_cell.angle_alpha   90.00
_cell.angle_beta   90.00
_cell.angle_gamma   90.00
#
_symmetry.space_group_name_H-M   'P 1'
#
loop_
_entity.id
_entity.type
_entity.pdbx_description
1 polymer ?
#
loop_
_entity_poly.entity_id
_entity_poly.type
_entity_poly.pdbx_seq_one_letter_code
_entity_poly.pdbx_strand_id
1 'polypeptide(L)'
;MDWSLDMESHSWGQNLHEVNATIPVPPGTKSRFIVCEMKKDHLKVGLKGEKLIIDGELFEAVKVDKCFWSLEDNTAVCVLMTKGKHKWWNSLLKGGPEVDIQKAEPEPCEFSDWDSESKSAVEKMVFEQRQKRLGLPTSNQIKSQQVFEQFMAENPNMNFFGAKFMSTHCQVVNKMYRTMNVTD
;
A
#
# COMPACT_ATOMS: atom_id res chain seq x y z
N MET A 1 -35.55 21.35 23.40
CA MET A 1 -34.41 20.42 23.50
C MET A 1 -34.16 19.93 22.11
N ASP A 2 -33.00 20.26 21.57
CA ASP A 2 -32.57 19.83 20.24
C ASP A 2 -31.25 19.10 20.44
N TRP A 3 -31.23 17.82 20.06
CA TRP A 3 -30.06 16.94 20.14
C TRP A 3 -29.83 16.38 18.72
N SER A 4 -29.86 17.26 17.72
CA SER A 4 -29.69 16.92 16.31
C SER A 4 -28.31 16.38 15.99
N LEU A 5 -28.14 15.07 16.22
CA LEU A 5 -27.50 14.14 15.28
C LEU A 5 -26.13 14.54 14.68
N ASP A 6 -25.29 15.24 15.44
CA ASP A 6 -23.84 15.38 15.21
C ASP A 6 -23.09 14.05 15.45
N MET A 7 -23.65 12.93 14.97
CA MET A 7 -22.94 11.67 14.86
C MET A 7 -22.05 11.72 13.61
N GLU A 8 -20.73 11.68 13.82
CA GLU A 8 -19.78 11.30 12.79
C GLU A 8 -20.23 9.94 12.21
N SER A 9 -20.79 9.97 10.99
CA SER A 9 -21.84 9.02 10.60
C SER A 9 -21.44 7.53 10.58
N HIS A 10 -20.14 7.27 10.50
CA HIS A 10 -19.46 6.00 10.73
C HIS A 10 -17.95 6.28 10.57
N SER A 11 -17.11 5.48 11.23
CA SER A 11 -15.68 5.40 10.89
C SER A 11 -15.40 4.11 10.12
N TRP A 12 -14.34 4.10 9.32
CA TRP A 12 -13.92 2.89 8.61
C TRP A 12 -12.40 2.87 8.39
N GLY A 13 -11.85 1.66 8.30
CA GLY A 13 -10.45 1.36 8.03
C GLY A 13 -10.34 0.17 7.08
N GLN A 14 -9.10 -0.15 6.71
CA GLN A 14 -8.80 -1.29 5.85
C GLN A 14 -7.34 -1.69 5.97
N ASN A 15 -7.05 -2.94 5.60
CA ASN A 15 -5.72 -3.38 5.20
C ASN A 15 -5.78 -3.90 3.74
N LEU A 16 -4.78 -4.62 3.25
CA LEU A 16 -4.79 -5.15 1.88
C LEU A 16 -5.88 -6.23 1.63
N HIS A 17 -6.36 -6.88 2.68
CA HIS A 17 -7.23 -8.06 2.63
C HIS A 17 -8.69 -7.75 3.01
N GLU A 18 -8.91 -6.79 3.89
CA GLU A 18 -10.19 -6.58 4.59
C GLU A 18 -10.54 -5.09 4.74
N VAL A 19 -11.80 -4.83 5.04
CA VAL A 19 -12.35 -3.51 5.39
C VAL A 19 -13.10 -3.64 6.71
N ASN A 20 -12.84 -2.77 7.67
CA ASN A 20 -13.59 -2.67 8.92
C ASN A 20 -14.39 -1.37 8.94
N ALA A 21 -15.65 -1.40 9.35
CA ALA A 21 -16.49 -0.22 9.55
C ALA A 21 -17.11 -0.26 10.95
N THR A 22 -17.07 0.87 11.66
CA THR A 22 -17.60 1.03 13.01
C THR A 22 -18.68 2.11 13.00
N ILE A 23 -19.90 1.72 13.37
CA ILE A 23 -21.10 2.55 13.33
C ILE A 23 -21.58 2.77 14.78
N PRO A 24 -21.45 3.99 15.33
CA PRO A 24 -21.99 4.30 16.66
C PRO A 24 -23.51 4.08 16.73
N VAL A 25 -24.00 3.57 17.85
CA VAL A 25 -25.44 3.39 18.14
C VAL A 25 -25.77 3.83 19.58
N PRO A 26 -27.03 4.19 19.88
CA PRO A 26 -27.44 4.63 21.21
C PRO A 26 -27.08 3.57 22.29
N PRO A 27 -26.48 3.98 23.43
CA PRO A 27 -26.06 3.05 24.48
C PRO A 27 -27.22 2.17 24.99
N GLY A 28 -26.96 0.85 25.08
CA GLY A 28 -27.97 -0.13 25.45
C GLY A 28 -28.81 -0.66 24.28
N THR A 29 -28.46 -0.30 23.04
CA THR A 29 -28.94 -0.97 21.82
C THR A 29 -28.77 -2.49 21.95
N LYS A 30 -29.71 -3.29 21.43
CA LYS A 30 -29.63 -4.75 21.48
C LYS A 30 -29.65 -5.31 20.07
N SER A 31 -28.89 -6.37 19.79
CA SER A 31 -28.67 -6.90 18.43
C SER A 31 -29.94 -7.19 17.63
N ARG A 32 -31.04 -7.55 18.30
CA ARG A 32 -32.39 -7.74 17.70
C ARG A 32 -33.01 -6.49 17.07
N PHE A 33 -32.47 -5.30 17.36
CA PHE A 33 -32.88 -4.01 16.82
C PHE A 33 -31.91 -3.50 15.74
N ILE A 34 -30.78 -4.16 15.52
CA ILE A 34 -29.85 -3.82 14.44
C ILE A 34 -30.33 -4.48 13.15
N VAL A 35 -30.35 -3.70 12.07
CA VAL A 35 -30.42 -4.18 10.70
C VAL A 35 -29.00 -4.11 10.14
N CYS A 36 -28.41 -5.26 9.86
CA CYS A 36 -27.15 -5.36 9.13
C CYS A 36 -27.33 -6.36 7.98
N GLU A 37 -27.31 -5.88 6.74
CA GLU A 37 -27.29 -6.72 5.53
C GLU A 37 -25.99 -6.50 4.77
N MET A 38 -25.25 -7.59 4.54
CA MET A 38 -24.05 -7.59 3.71
C MET A 38 -24.34 -8.39 2.44
N LYS A 39 -24.11 -7.78 1.28
CA LYS A 39 -24.17 -8.40 -0.04
C LYS A 39 -22.80 -8.27 -0.69
N LYS A 40 -22.61 -8.93 -1.84
CA LYS A 40 -21.32 -8.95 -2.55
C LYS A 40 -20.80 -7.54 -2.85
N ASP A 41 -21.70 -6.60 -3.08
CA ASP A 41 -21.50 -5.27 -3.63
C ASP A 41 -22.32 -4.20 -2.89
N HIS A 42 -23.02 -4.52 -1.79
CA HIS A 42 -23.90 -3.59 -1.09
C HIS A 42 -23.86 -3.81 0.42
N LEU A 43 -23.85 -2.73 1.20
CA LEU A 43 -23.90 -2.76 2.66
C LEU A 43 -25.10 -1.94 3.17
N LYS A 44 -25.85 -2.51 4.12
CA LYS A 44 -26.87 -1.80 4.89
C LYS A 44 -26.59 -1.96 6.39
N VAL A 45 -26.56 -0.86 7.14
CA VAL A 45 -26.43 -0.84 8.61
C VAL A 45 -27.35 0.23 9.20
N GLY A 46 -28.12 -0.09 10.23
CA GLY A 46 -28.91 0.88 10.99
C GLY A 46 -29.82 0.25 12.04
N LEU A 47 -30.71 1.06 12.61
CA LEU A 47 -31.71 0.61 13.59
C LEU A 47 -33.05 0.26 12.94
N LYS A 48 -33.70 -0.79 13.44
CA LYS A 48 -34.94 -1.34 12.90
C LYS A 48 -36.12 -0.41 13.15
N GLY A 49 -36.57 0.24 12.08
CA GLY A 49 -37.69 1.21 12.10
C GLY A 49 -37.23 2.66 11.96
N GLU A 50 -35.92 2.90 11.92
CA GLU A 50 -35.31 4.22 11.70
C GLU A 50 -34.71 4.31 10.29
N LYS A 51 -34.15 5.47 9.95
CA LYS A 51 -33.35 5.63 8.72
C LYS A 51 -32.07 4.80 8.87
N LEU A 52 -31.70 4.05 7.83
CA LEU A 52 -30.41 3.35 7.79
C LEU A 52 -29.25 4.38 7.81
N ILE A 53 -28.23 4.07 8.60
CA ILE A 53 -27.04 4.91 8.79
C ILE A 53 -26.10 4.71 7.59
N ILE A 54 -25.97 3.45 7.14
CA ILE A 54 -25.34 3.06 5.89
C ILE A 54 -26.40 2.35 5.04
N ASP A 55 -26.58 2.79 3.80
CA ASP A 55 -27.29 2.05 2.76
C ASP A 55 -26.72 2.44 1.39
N GLY A 56 -25.83 1.61 0.83
CA GLY A 56 -25.18 1.93 -0.43
C GLY A 56 -24.32 0.82 -1.03
N GLU A 57 -23.94 1.04 -2.30
CA GLU A 57 -23.08 0.13 -3.05
C GLU A 57 -21.62 0.28 -2.59
N LEU A 58 -20.97 -0.84 -2.25
CA LEU A 58 -19.58 -0.93 -1.84
C LEU A 58 -18.63 -0.57 -2.98
N PHE A 59 -17.47 0.01 -2.66
CA PHE A 59 -16.47 0.43 -3.65
C PHE A 59 -15.99 -0.71 -4.57
N GLU A 60 -15.84 -1.92 -4.02
CA GLU A 60 -15.51 -3.16 -4.77
C GLU A 60 -16.17 -4.37 -4.11
N ALA A 61 -16.13 -5.53 -4.79
CA ALA A 61 -16.79 -6.73 -4.30
C ALA A 61 -16.12 -7.34 -3.06
N VAL A 62 -16.93 -7.87 -2.13
CA VAL A 62 -16.52 -8.59 -0.91
C VAL A 62 -16.90 -10.08 -0.94
N LYS A 63 -16.24 -10.87 -0.09
CA LYS A 63 -16.49 -12.31 0.10
C LYS A 63 -17.49 -12.47 1.24
N VAL A 64 -18.79 -12.48 0.92
CA VAL A 64 -19.90 -12.44 1.90
C VAL A 64 -19.84 -13.61 2.90
N ASP A 65 -19.35 -14.78 2.45
CA ASP A 65 -19.05 -15.96 3.27
C ASP A 65 -18.00 -15.73 4.38
N LYS A 66 -17.25 -14.62 4.29
CA LYS A 66 -16.22 -14.18 5.25
C LYS A 66 -16.48 -12.77 5.77
N CYS A 67 -17.69 -12.24 5.61
CA CYS A 67 -18.10 -10.98 6.21
C CYS A 67 -18.92 -11.25 7.48
N PHE A 68 -18.65 -10.55 8.56
CA PHE A 68 -19.37 -10.68 9.82
C PHE A 68 -19.54 -9.34 10.52
N TRP A 69 -20.47 -9.26 11.48
CA TRP A 69 -20.68 -8.07 12.29
C TRP A 69 -20.87 -8.43 13.77
N SER A 70 -20.43 -7.53 14.64
CA SER A 70 -20.55 -7.56 16.09
C SER A 70 -21.33 -6.35 16.59
N LEU A 71 -21.89 -6.47 17.80
CA LEU A 71 -22.32 -5.34 18.61
C LEU A 71 -21.40 -5.27 19.82
N GLU A 72 -20.54 -4.27 19.85
CA GLU A 72 -19.58 -4.02 20.93
C GLU A 72 -20.19 -3.08 21.97
N ASP A 73 -20.05 -3.46 23.24
CA ASP A 73 -20.55 -2.82 24.47
C ASP A 73 -22.00 -2.30 24.47
N ASN A 74 -22.82 -2.71 23.50
CA ASN A 74 -24.14 -2.15 23.20
C ASN A 74 -24.10 -0.66 22.78
N THR A 75 -22.98 -0.21 22.21
CA THR A 75 -22.68 1.19 21.82
C THR A 75 -22.14 1.33 20.40
N ALA A 76 -21.59 0.29 19.79
CA ALA A 76 -21.08 0.33 18.41
C ALA A 76 -21.37 -0.97 17.64
N VAL A 77 -21.73 -0.83 16.36
CA VAL A 77 -21.80 -1.95 15.41
C VAL A 77 -20.49 -2.00 14.63
N CYS A 78 -19.72 -3.06 14.78
CA CYS A 78 -18.49 -3.28 14.03
C CYS A 78 -18.76 -4.30 12.93
N VAL A 79 -18.37 -3.98 11.70
CA VAL A 79 -18.60 -4.79 10.50
C VAL A 79 -17.24 -5.07 9.86
N LEU A 80 -16.86 -6.34 9.75
CA LEU A 80 -15.65 -6.77 9.05
C LEU A 80 -16.03 -7.42 7.72
N MET A 81 -15.38 -6.98 6.64
CA MET A 81 -15.62 -7.47 5.29
C MET A 81 -14.31 -7.90 4.61
N THR A 82 -14.11 -9.20 4.39
CA THR A 82 -12.99 -9.68 3.57
C THR A 82 -13.20 -9.29 2.10
N LYS A 83 -12.21 -8.62 1.49
CA LYS A 83 -12.25 -8.14 0.11
C LYS A 83 -12.22 -9.30 -0.89
N GLY A 84 -12.94 -9.13 -2.01
CA GLY A 84 -12.90 -10.03 -3.17
C GLY A 84 -11.53 -10.02 -3.86
N LYS A 85 -10.92 -8.83 -3.98
CA LYS A 85 -9.60 -8.58 -4.59
C LYS A 85 -8.68 -7.87 -3.60
N HIS A 86 -7.39 -8.15 -3.65
CA HIS A 86 -6.35 -7.49 -2.87
C HIS A 86 -6.08 -6.08 -3.43
N LYS A 87 -6.98 -5.14 -3.16
CA LYS A 87 -6.96 -3.76 -3.67
C LYS A 87 -7.22 -2.79 -2.51
N TRP A 88 -6.53 -1.66 -2.48
CA TRP A 88 -6.91 -0.55 -1.63
C TRP A 88 -8.20 0.11 -2.13
N TRP A 89 -9.04 0.57 -1.22
CA TRP A 89 -10.31 1.23 -1.49
C TRP A 89 -10.17 2.73 -1.25
N ASN A 90 -10.61 3.57 -2.19
CA ASN A 90 -10.62 5.02 -2.01
C ASN A 90 -11.71 5.45 -1.01
N SER A 91 -12.85 4.77 -1.02
CA SER A 91 -14.02 5.05 -0.19
C SER A 91 -14.64 3.74 0.29
N LEU A 92 -15.49 3.79 1.33
CA LEU A 92 -16.29 2.63 1.76
C LEU A 92 -17.38 2.29 0.73
N LEU A 93 -18.08 3.33 0.26
CA LEU A 93 -19.18 3.27 -0.70
C LEU A 93 -18.81 4.02 -1.99
N LYS A 94 -19.36 3.61 -3.13
CA LYS A 94 -19.16 4.33 -4.41
C LYS A 94 -19.76 5.74 -4.32
N GLY A 95 -18.98 6.75 -4.69
CA GLY A 95 -19.37 8.15 -4.57
C GLY A 95 -19.44 8.69 -3.13
N GLY A 96 -19.03 7.89 -2.14
CA GLY A 96 -18.79 8.37 -0.77
C GLY A 96 -17.50 9.22 -0.67
N PRO A 97 -17.23 9.82 0.50
CA PRO A 97 -16.00 10.59 0.72
C PRO A 97 -14.76 9.72 0.52
N GLU A 98 -13.78 10.24 -0.23
CA GLU A 98 -12.50 9.55 -0.48
C GLU A 98 -11.49 9.81 0.65
N VAL A 99 -10.74 8.76 1.00
CA VAL A 99 -9.60 8.78 1.91
C VAL A 99 -8.31 8.85 1.08
N ASP A 100 -7.43 9.79 1.41
CA ASP A 100 -6.15 9.94 0.70
C ASP A 100 -5.19 8.77 1.04
N ILE A 101 -5.11 7.83 0.11
CA ILE A 101 -4.34 6.59 0.20
C ILE A 101 -2.84 6.86 0.35
N GLN A 102 -2.33 8.05 -0.02
CA GLN A 102 -0.88 8.33 0.03
C GLN A 102 -0.30 8.36 1.45
N LYS A 103 -1.14 8.43 2.48
CA LYS A 103 -0.74 8.28 3.89
C LYS A 103 -0.86 6.87 4.46
N ALA A 104 -1.44 5.93 3.71
CA ALA A 104 -1.45 4.52 4.11
C ALA A 104 -0.07 3.92 3.85
N GLU A 105 0.80 3.93 4.86
CA GLU A 105 2.03 3.14 4.81
C GLU A 105 1.64 1.66 4.64
N PRO A 106 2.15 0.95 3.62
CA PRO A 106 1.86 -0.47 3.47
C PRO A 106 2.50 -1.20 4.65
N GLU A 107 1.68 -1.91 5.43
CA GLU A 107 2.15 -2.72 6.55
C GLU A 107 3.33 -3.59 6.08
N PRO A 108 4.50 -3.52 6.72
CA PRO A 108 5.61 -4.39 6.38
C PRO A 108 5.13 -5.82 6.65
N CYS A 109 5.07 -6.65 5.59
CA CYS A 109 4.53 -7.99 5.71
C CYS A 109 5.26 -8.73 6.83
N GLU A 110 4.55 -9.12 7.90
CA GLU A 110 5.10 -9.94 8.99
C GLU A 110 5.39 -11.34 8.47
N PHE A 111 6.51 -11.45 7.78
CA PHE A 111 6.91 -12.62 7.04
C PHE A 111 7.91 -13.41 7.91
N SER A 112 7.38 -13.89 9.03
CA SER A 112 8.10 -14.59 10.11
C SER A 112 8.92 -15.77 9.60
N ASP A 113 8.39 -16.51 8.64
CA ASP A 113 8.75 -17.92 8.41
C ASP A 113 9.93 -18.15 7.44
N TRP A 114 10.40 -17.12 6.71
CA TRP A 114 11.43 -17.34 5.70
C TRP A 114 12.84 -17.27 6.30
N ASP A 115 13.80 -17.77 5.53
CA ASP A 115 15.23 -17.67 5.78
C ASP A 115 15.77 -16.22 5.87
N SER A 116 16.96 -16.11 6.46
CA SER A 116 17.68 -14.84 6.66
C SER A 116 18.11 -14.19 5.33
N GLU A 117 18.37 -15.00 4.30
CA GLU A 117 18.83 -14.54 2.98
C GLU A 117 17.72 -13.77 2.24
N SER A 118 16.52 -14.34 2.20
CA SER A 118 15.35 -13.74 1.55
C SER A 118 14.84 -12.51 2.30
N LYS A 119 14.96 -12.47 3.63
CA LYS A 119 14.73 -11.26 4.45
C LYS A 119 15.73 -10.15 4.08
N SER A 120 17.03 -10.46 4.02
CA SER A 120 18.06 -9.51 3.61
C SER A 120 17.87 -9.00 2.16
N ALA A 121 17.37 -9.86 1.26
CA ALA A 121 17.02 -9.46 -0.11
C ALA A 121 15.87 -8.43 -0.15
N VAL A 122 14.84 -8.59 0.67
CA VAL A 122 13.74 -7.62 0.81
C VAL A 122 14.23 -6.31 1.41
N GLU A 123 15.00 -6.35 2.53
CA GLU A 123 15.59 -5.15 3.13
C GLU A 123 16.45 -4.37 2.12
N LYS A 124 17.29 -5.08 1.35
CA LYS A 124 18.11 -4.48 0.29
C LYS A 124 17.24 -3.85 -0.81
N MET A 125 16.16 -4.53 -1.23
CA MET A 125 15.25 -4.01 -2.26
C MET A 125 14.48 -2.77 -1.78
N VAL A 126 14.01 -2.75 -0.53
CA VAL A 126 13.35 -1.59 0.09
C VAL A 126 14.33 -0.42 0.24
N PHE A 127 15.56 -0.68 0.71
CA PHE A 127 16.63 0.31 0.76
C PHE A 127 16.94 0.88 -0.62
N GLU A 128 17.12 0.03 -1.64
CA GLU A 128 17.38 0.47 -3.01
C GLU A 128 16.23 1.30 -3.62
N GLN A 129 14.96 0.94 -3.37
CA GLN A 129 13.83 1.78 -3.79
C GLN A 129 13.87 3.15 -3.10
N ARG A 130 14.17 3.20 -1.80
CA ARG A 130 14.27 4.45 -1.04
C ARG A 130 15.42 5.34 -1.54
N GLN A 131 16.61 4.77 -1.77
CA GLN A 131 17.74 5.51 -2.35
C GLN A 131 17.39 6.06 -3.74
N LYS A 132 16.83 5.22 -4.63
CA LYS A 132 16.42 5.61 -6.00
C LYS A 132 15.39 6.75 -6.01
N ARG A 133 14.39 6.74 -5.12
CA ARG A 133 13.40 7.84 -4.99
C ARG A 133 14.03 9.15 -4.51
N LEU A 134 15.10 9.09 -3.73
CA LEU A 134 15.80 10.27 -3.19
C LEU A 134 16.97 10.74 -4.06
N GLY A 135 17.25 10.08 -5.18
CA GLY A 135 18.43 10.34 -6.03
C GLY A 135 19.77 9.98 -5.37
N LEU A 136 19.73 9.24 -4.25
CA LEU A 136 20.91 8.88 -3.45
C LEU A 136 21.57 7.58 -3.96
N PRO A 137 22.87 7.37 -3.71
CA PRO A 137 23.59 6.21 -4.21
C PRO A 137 23.05 4.89 -3.64
N THR A 138 22.83 3.92 -4.52
CA THR A 138 22.40 2.56 -4.15
C THR A 138 23.49 1.80 -3.38
N SER A 139 23.11 0.71 -2.69
CA SER A 139 24.05 -0.12 -1.93
C SER A 139 25.28 -0.57 -2.74
N ASN A 140 25.09 -0.89 -4.03
CA ASN A 140 26.19 -1.26 -4.92
C ASN A 140 27.12 -0.06 -5.21
N GLN A 141 26.57 1.15 -5.41
CA GLN A 141 27.35 2.36 -5.65
C GLN A 141 28.16 2.79 -4.41
N ILE A 142 27.55 2.71 -3.22
CA ILE A 142 28.24 2.96 -1.94
C ILE A 142 29.43 1.99 -1.78
N LYS A 143 29.23 0.69 -2.05
CA LYS A 143 30.32 -0.30 -2.00
C LYS A 143 31.40 -0.04 -3.05
N SER A 144 31.05 0.31 -4.29
CA SER A 144 32.02 0.69 -5.32
C SER A 144 32.82 1.94 -4.93
N GLN A 145 32.17 2.92 -4.30
CA GLN A 145 32.84 4.12 -3.81
C GLN A 145 33.78 3.80 -2.64
N GLN A 146 33.36 3.01 -1.65
CA GLN A 146 34.22 2.60 -0.53
C GLN A 146 35.45 1.81 -0.98
N VAL A 147 35.30 0.87 -1.92
CA VAL A 147 36.43 0.11 -2.50
C VAL A 147 37.37 1.04 -3.28
N PHE A 148 36.83 2.04 -3.99
CA PHE A 148 37.64 3.03 -4.70
C PHE A 148 38.38 3.99 -3.75
N GLU A 149 37.72 4.45 -2.68
CA GLU A 149 38.32 5.27 -1.63
C GLU A 149 39.42 4.54 -0.88
N GLN A 150 39.21 3.26 -0.51
CA GLN A 150 40.26 2.41 0.06
C GLN A 150 41.43 2.24 -0.92
N PHE A 151 41.16 1.95 -2.19
CA PHE A 151 42.20 1.80 -3.21
C PHE A 151 43.03 3.08 -3.41
N MET A 152 42.40 4.26 -3.37
CA MET A 152 43.10 5.55 -3.39
C MET A 152 43.94 5.79 -2.13
N ALA A 153 43.42 5.46 -0.95
CA ALA A 153 44.12 5.61 0.32
C ALA A 153 45.35 4.69 0.44
N GLU A 154 45.27 3.47 -0.10
CA GLU A 154 46.38 2.52 -0.18
C GLU A 154 47.41 2.88 -1.27
N ASN A 155 47.04 3.72 -2.25
CA ASN A 155 47.89 4.12 -3.38
C ASN A 155 48.01 5.65 -3.52
N PRO A 156 48.53 6.39 -2.52
CA PRO A 156 48.50 7.86 -2.50
C PRO A 156 49.31 8.56 -3.61
N ASN A 157 50.15 7.84 -4.36
CA ASN A 157 50.85 8.34 -5.54
C ASN A 157 50.07 8.14 -6.87
N MET A 158 48.91 7.48 -6.87
CA MET A 158 48.10 7.26 -8.07
C MET A 158 47.27 8.50 -8.41
N ASN A 159 47.73 9.26 -9.40
CA ASN A 159 47.12 10.53 -9.78
C ASN A 159 45.95 10.34 -10.77
N PHE A 160 44.72 10.21 -10.24
CA PHE A 160 43.52 9.86 -11.01
C PHE A 160 42.96 10.97 -11.94
N PHE A 161 43.58 12.15 -12.00
CA PHE A 161 43.05 13.34 -12.70
C PHE A 161 42.97 13.24 -14.25
N GLY A 162 43.24 12.07 -14.83
CA GLY A 162 43.10 11.77 -16.27
C GLY A 162 42.31 10.50 -16.60
N ALA A 163 41.69 9.84 -15.62
CA ALA A 163 41.03 8.55 -15.80
C ALA A 163 39.70 8.66 -16.57
N LYS A 164 39.76 8.67 -17.91
CA LYS A 164 38.59 8.47 -18.78
C LYS A 164 38.03 7.05 -18.58
N PHE A 165 37.00 6.91 -17.76
CA PHE A 165 36.21 5.70 -17.66
C PHE A 165 35.60 5.34 -19.02
N MET A 166 36.19 4.38 -19.72
CA MET A 166 35.65 3.85 -20.96
C MET A 166 34.41 2.99 -20.66
N SER A 167 33.22 3.58 -20.86
CA SER A 167 31.98 2.83 -20.89
C SER A 167 31.98 1.85 -22.07
N THR A 168 32.27 0.58 -21.79
CA THR A 168 32.31 -0.54 -22.75
C THR A 168 30.91 -1.00 -23.13
N HIS A 169 30.06 -0.08 -23.59
CA HIS A 169 28.70 -0.37 -24.03
C HIS A 169 28.29 0.23 -25.40
N CYS A 170 29.21 0.88 -26.14
CA CYS A 170 28.88 1.36 -27.49
C CYS A 170 30.07 1.35 -28.47
N GLN A 171 30.49 0.17 -28.94
CA GLN A 171 31.37 0.03 -30.12
C GLN A 171 30.96 -1.03 -31.15
N VAL A 172 29.99 -1.90 -30.86
CA VAL A 172 29.52 -2.91 -31.85
C VAL A 172 28.66 -2.26 -32.95
N VAL A 173 27.71 -1.40 -32.56
CA VAL A 173 26.74 -0.76 -33.48
C VAL A 173 27.43 0.05 -34.58
N ASN A 174 28.47 0.81 -34.20
CA ASN A 174 29.13 1.75 -35.11
C ASN A 174 30.09 1.07 -36.12
N LYS A 175 30.30 -0.25 -36.01
CA LYS A 175 31.06 -1.04 -37.00
C LYS A 175 30.17 -1.65 -38.09
N MET A 176 28.88 -1.93 -37.81
CA MET A 176 27.91 -2.40 -38.80
C MET A 176 27.44 -1.28 -39.74
N TYR A 177 27.18 -0.09 -39.22
CA TYR A 177 26.71 1.05 -40.03
C TYR A 177 27.73 1.56 -41.07
N ARG A 178 29.00 1.20 -40.96
CA ARG A 178 30.06 1.67 -41.87
C ARG A 178 30.34 0.74 -43.06
N THR A 179 29.65 -0.39 -43.17
CA THR A 179 29.82 -1.39 -44.24
C THR A 179 28.60 -1.53 -45.17
N MET A 180 27.56 -0.70 -45.01
CA MET A 180 26.36 -0.71 -45.87
C MET A 180 26.23 0.50 -46.81
N ASN A 181 27.10 1.50 -46.71
CA ASN A 181 27.06 2.72 -47.52
C ASN A 181 28.34 2.90 -48.39
N VAL A 182 28.81 1.81 -49.01
CA VAL A 182 29.89 1.85 -50.02
C VAL A 182 29.55 0.90 -51.18
N THR A 183 28.55 1.28 -51.97
CA THR A 183 28.24 0.73 -53.30
C THR A 183 27.58 1.81 -54.16
N ASP A 184 28.43 2.68 -54.70
CA ASP A 184 28.39 3.22 -56.06
C ASP A 184 29.81 2.98 -56.63
#